data_AF-A0A1C0YZI4-F1
#
_entry.id   AF-A0A1C0YZI4-F1
#
_cell.length_a   1.000
_cell.length_b   1.000
_cell.length_c   1.000
_cell.angle_alpha   90.00
_cell.angle_beta   90.00
_cell.angle_gamma   90.00
#
_symmetry.space_group_name_H-M   'P 1'
#
loop_
_entity.id
_entity.type
_entity.pdbx_description
1 polymer ?
#
loop_
_entity_poly.entity_id
_entity_poly.type
_entity_poly.pdbx_seq_one_letter_code
_entity_poly.pdbx_strand_id
1 'polypeptide(L)'
;MSKQINPKFIHALLDDSSAKVPEKPTFKHLGGVYVKSVVNHIRKFELPFGKNNMMLRCTQCGAKGQYDVGVIAVNPEKPKDKQYSGYFRCKQCNAAGCWEEPLDIQLLIMAAMLSPYVSFPVHFGENMLSDGFRPTFGTDSEEHYLTLIAQDRQNALLWNKLGNVYKMGARPELAMAAYEKSIALDYMQIESHLSIAQLLQVLDDDKQAIFHYHQAMLFADRYEHLSDFQLRELVASAIANSLIITYESKYKLNPLPSAEDITAAGSKANLTATNLPRYLTLSSEDLTTFYPLAEAFLSPERPTPKRKVETKAQRVEAFIVKQTEPFTKAHIQQACPDVSLATINKVVAELRKAGKIDFTGHGTAVRWFTI
;
A
#
# COMPACT_ATOMS: atom_id res chain seq x y z
N MET A 1 9.56 -16.91 21.24
CA MET A 1 8.86 -16.03 20.28
C MET A 1 9.60 -16.10 18.94
N SER A 2 8.86 -16.38 17.86
CA SER A 2 9.26 -16.49 16.44
C SER A 2 10.47 -17.39 16.10
N LYS A 3 10.20 -18.68 15.84
CA LYS A 3 11.10 -19.64 15.15
C LYS A 3 10.68 -19.85 13.68
N GLN A 4 9.80 -18.99 13.17
CA GLN A 4 9.18 -19.10 11.85
C GLN A 4 9.82 -18.10 10.88
N ILE A 5 11.14 -18.16 10.77
CA ILE A 5 11.95 -17.34 9.87
C ILE A 5 12.68 -18.30 8.94
N ASN A 6 12.65 -18.01 7.64
CA ASN A 6 13.31 -18.82 6.64
C ASN A 6 14.85 -18.70 6.77
N PRO A 7 15.61 -19.80 6.95
CA PRO A 7 17.07 -19.74 6.95
C PRO A 7 17.66 -19.17 5.66
N LYS A 8 17.02 -19.41 4.51
CA LYS A 8 17.46 -18.85 3.21
C LYS A 8 17.39 -17.33 3.19
N PHE A 9 16.38 -16.74 3.85
CA PHE A 9 16.28 -15.29 3.98
C PHE A 9 17.45 -14.71 4.77
N ILE A 10 17.82 -15.35 5.89
CA ILE A 10 19.00 -14.92 6.66
C ILE A 10 20.28 -15.07 5.85
N HIS A 11 20.46 -16.17 5.13
CA HIS A 11 21.60 -16.33 4.21
C HIS A 11 21.64 -15.24 3.13
N ALA A 12 20.48 -14.85 2.59
CA ALA A 12 20.41 -13.79 1.60
C ALA A 12 20.79 -12.43 2.20
N LEU A 13 20.46 -12.16 3.47
CA LEU A 13 20.78 -10.90 4.14
C LEU A 13 22.28 -10.72 4.43
N LEU A 14 22.98 -11.81 4.74
CA LEU A 14 24.36 -11.78 5.23
C LEU A 14 25.44 -11.56 4.16
N ASP A 15 25.09 -11.56 2.87
CA ASP A 15 26.00 -11.49 1.71
C ASP A 15 27.14 -12.55 1.66
N ASP A 16 27.33 -13.33 2.74
CA ASP A 16 28.35 -14.35 2.92
C ASP A 16 27.75 -15.74 2.87
N SER A 17 28.10 -16.49 1.83
CA SER A 17 27.67 -17.88 1.63
C SER A 17 28.28 -18.86 2.64
N SER A 18 29.31 -18.45 3.38
CA SER A 18 29.99 -19.27 4.40
C SER A 18 29.41 -19.07 5.81
N ALA A 19 28.55 -18.07 6.01
CA ALA A 19 27.96 -17.76 7.31
C ALA A 19 27.09 -18.93 7.80
N LYS A 20 27.38 -19.44 9.01
CA LYS A 20 26.60 -20.50 9.64
C LYS A 20 25.26 -19.96 10.14
N VAL A 21 24.20 -20.16 9.35
CA VAL A 21 22.83 -19.83 9.75
C VAL A 21 22.19 -21.04 10.46
N PRO A 22 21.57 -20.86 11.64
CA PRO A 22 20.88 -21.95 12.31
C PRO A 22 19.63 -22.38 11.54
N GLU A 23 19.25 -23.66 11.64
CA GLU A 23 18.02 -24.18 11.01
C GLU A 23 16.73 -23.48 11.45
N LYS A 24 16.74 -22.91 12.66
CA LYS A 24 15.63 -22.14 13.24
C LYS A 24 16.12 -20.76 13.66
N PRO A 25 16.29 -19.84 12.70
CA PRO A 25 16.69 -18.49 13.00
C PRO A 25 15.66 -17.78 13.88
N THR A 26 16.17 -16.79 14.60
CA THR A 26 15.37 -15.85 15.39
C THR A 26 15.64 -14.43 14.91
N PHE A 27 14.83 -13.48 15.37
CA PHE A 27 14.95 -12.06 15.01
C PHE A 27 16.35 -11.47 15.23
N LYS A 28 17.17 -12.05 16.13
CA LYS A 28 18.56 -11.63 16.35
C LYS A 28 19.45 -11.73 15.10
N HIS A 29 19.06 -12.55 14.12
CA HIS A 29 19.83 -12.79 12.90
C HIS A 29 19.43 -11.87 11.75
N LEU A 30 18.37 -11.06 11.89
CA LEU A 30 17.87 -10.21 10.82
C LEU A 30 18.77 -8.99 10.55
N GLY A 31 19.51 -8.51 11.55
CA GLY A 31 20.24 -7.24 11.44
C GLY A 31 19.28 -6.04 11.30
N GLY A 32 19.74 -4.97 10.67
CA GLY A 32 18.94 -3.76 10.42
C GLY A 32 18.99 -2.72 11.54
N VAL A 33 18.80 -1.46 11.18
CA VAL A 33 18.76 -0.30 12.10
C VAL A 33 17.43 -0.33 12.86
N TYR A 34 16.31 -0.55 12.16
CA TYR A 34 14.98 -0.42 12.73
C TYR A 34 14.33 -1.74 13.17
N VAL A 35 14.81 -2.89 12.72
CA VAL A 35 14.24 -4.21 13.02
C VAL A 35 14.04 -4.44 14.52
N LYS A 36 15.01 -4.06 15.36
CA LYS A 36 14.90 -4.22 16.82
C LYS A 36 13.72 -3.43 17.38
N SER A 37 13.48 -2.21 16.88
CA SER A 37 12.35 -1.38 17.30
C SER A 37 11.02 -2.02 16.90
N VAL A 38 10.94 -2.54 15.67
CA VAL A 38 9.76 -3.28 15.17
C VAL A 38 9.46 -4.49 16.05
N VAL A 39 10.47 -5.30 16.38
CA VAL A 39 10.30 -6.51 17.22
C VAL A 39 9.82 -6.15 18.63
N ASN A 40 10.37 -5.10 19.23
CA ASN A 40 9.98 -4.65 20.57
C ASN A 40 8.53 -4.16 20.64
N HIS A 41 8.02 -3.61 19.54
CA HIS A 41 6.68 -3.03 19.44
C HIS A 41 5.78 -3.79 18.48
N ILE A 42 6.04 -5.08 18.24
CA ILE A 42 5.35 -5.86 17.21
C ILE A 42 3.83 -5.89 17.37
N ARG A 43 3.33 -5.64 18.59
CA ARG A 43 1.90 -5.58 18.91
C ARG A 43 1.20 -4.30 18.43
N LYS A 44 1.94 -3.24 18.07
CA LYS A 44 1.38 -2.01 17.49
C LYS A 44 0.94 -2.21 16.04
N PHE A 45 1.53 -3.19 15.34
CA PHE A 45 1.19 -3.46 13.95
C PHE A 45 -0.12 -4.22 13.87
N GLU A 46 -1.10 -3.59 13.25
CA GLU A 46 -2.36 -4.24 12.91
C GLU A 46 -2.15 -5.27 11.79
N LEU A 47 -3.01 -6.28 11.77
CA LEU A 47 -3.02 -7.25 10.69
C LEU A 47 -3.66 -6.58 9.46
N PRO A 48 -3.12 -6.81 8.25
CA PRO A 48 -3.74 -6.31 7.02
C PRO A 48 -5.20 -6.78 6.85
N PHE A 49 -5.52 -7.94 7.42
CA PHE A 49 -6.85 -8.54 7.44
C PHE A 49 -7.16 -9.11 8.83
N GLY A 50 -8.44 -9.31 9.14
CA GLY A 50 -8.83 -9.97 10.39
C GLY A 50 -8.20 -11.37 10.54
N LYS A 51 -7.90 -11.77 11.79
CA LYS A 51 -7.30 -13.09 12.08
C LYS A 51 -8.16 -14.20 11.52
N ASN A 52 -7.56 -15.08 10.72
CA ASN A 52 -8.20 -16.30 10.23
C ASN A 52 -7.41 -17.52 10.71
N ASN A 53 -7.55 -17.84 12.00
CA ASN A 53 -6.79 -18.93 12.61
C ASN A 53 -7.42 -20.29 12.30
N MET A 54 -6.67 -21.15 11.62
CA MET A 54 -7.07 -22.51 11.26
C MET A 54 -6.11 -23.54 11.87
N MET A 55 -6.64 -24.69 12.29
CA MET A 55 -5.82 -25.82 12.72
C MET A 55 -5.29 -26.54 11.48
N LEU A 56 -3.98 -26.50 11.26
CA LEU A 56 -3.33 -27.17 10.13
C LEU A 56 -2.39 -28.27 10.61
N ARG A 57 -2.24 -29.31 9.80
CA ARG A 57 -1.23 -30.36 10.00
C ARG A 57 -0.12 -30.23 8.98
N CYS A 58 1.12 -30.20 9.45
CA CYS A 58 2.29 -30.20 8.59
C CYS A 58 2.54 -31.61 8.03
N THR A 59 2.54 -31.78 6.71
CA THR A 59 2.76 -33.09 6.08
C THR A 59 4.20 -33.57 6.22
N GLN A 60 5.16 -32.68 6.47
CA GLN A 60 6.58 -33.06 6.63
C GLN A 60 6.90 -33.66 8.01
N CYS A 61 6.33 -33.14 9.10
CA CYS A 61 6.63 -33.61 10.45
C CYS A 61 5.43 -34.16 11.23
N GLY A 62 4.22 -34.10 10.65
CA GLY A 62 2.97 -34.56 11.27
C GLY A 62 2.44 -33.68 12.41
N ALA A 63 3.14 -32.61 12.79
CA ALA A 63 2.72 -31.71 13.86
C ALA A 63 1.48 -30.90 13.46
N LYS A 64 0.53 -30.78 14.40
CA LYS A 64 -0.65 -29.91 14.27
C LYS A 64 -0.40 -28.58 14.97
N GLY A 65 -0.99 -27.50 14.46
CA GLY A 65 -0.95 -26.20 15.12
C GLY A 65 -1.95 -25.22 14.54
N GLN A 66 -2.31 -24.19 15.31
CA GLN A 66 -3.09 -23.07 14.81
C GLN A 66 -2.21 -22.07 14.06
N TYR A 67 -2.63 -21.71 12.85
CA TYR A 67 -1.94 -20.74 11.99
C TYR A 67 -2.95 -19.75 11.45
N ASP A 68 -2.54 -18.49 11.36
CA ASP A 68 -3.32 -17.47 10.66
C ASP A 68 -3.11 -17.64 9.16
N VAL A 69 -4.14 -18.10 8.45
CA VAL A 69 -4.09 -18.33 7.00
C VAL A 69 -4.41 -17.06 6.20
N GLY A 70 -4.78 -15.97 6.89
CA GLY A 70 -5.20 -14.72 6.28
C GLY A 70 -6.48 -14.88 5.45
N VAL A 71 -6.63 -14.04 4.44
CA VAL A 71 -7.68 -14.17 3.43
C VAL A 71 -7.41 -15.36 2.51
N ILE A 72 -8.45 -16.15 2.27
CA ILE A 72 -8.46 -17.27 1.33
C ILE A 72 -9.01 -16.75 0.00
N ALA A 73 -8.17 -16.70 -1.04
CA ALA A 73 -8.62 -16.40 -2.39
C ALA A 73 -9.01 -17.69 -3.12
N VAL A 74 -10.16 -17.67 -3.79
CA VAL A 74 -10.68 -18.82 -4.55
C VAL A 74 -11.18 -18.34 -5.89
N ASN A 75 -10.68 -18.93 -6.97
CA ASN A 75 -11.27 -18.76 -8.29
C ASN A 75 -12.53 -19.64 -8.40
N PRO A 76 -13.74 -19.09 -8.62
CA PRO A 76 -14.96 -19.88 -8.74
C PRO A 76 -14.93 -20.90 -9.88
N GLU A 77 -14.16 -20.64 -10.93
CA GLU A 77 -13.96 -21.56 -12.06
C GLU A 77 -12.99 -22.70 -11.72
N LYS A 78 -12.11 -22.48 -10.73
CA LYS A 78 -11.10 -23.43 -10.25
C LYS A 78 -11.12 -23.51 -8.73
N PRO A 79 -12.21 -24.03 -8.12
CA PRO A 79 -12.40 -23.97 -6.67
C PRO A 79 -11.42 -24.83 -5.86
N LYS A 80 -10.63 -25.69 -6.54
CA LYS A 80 -9.54 -26.47 -5.95
C LYS A 80 -8.25 -25.63 -5.80
N ASP A 81 -8.09 -24.59 -6.60
CA ASP A 81 -6.89 -23.74 -6.65
C ASP A 81 -7.08 -22.59 -5.65
N LYS A 82 -6.88 -22.89 -4.37
CA LYS A 82 -7.03 -21.93 -3.28
C LYS A 82 -5.69 -21.26 -3.00
N GLN A 83 -5.74 -20.00 -2.62
CA GLN A 83 -4.56 -19.24 -2.24
C GLN A 83 -4.75 -18.58 -0.87
N TYR A 84 -3.68 -18.48 -0.11
CA TYR A 84 -3.67 -18.02 1.27
C TYR A 84 -2.72 -16.84 1.40
N SER A 85 -3.25 -15.70 1.85
CA SER A 85 -2.45 -14.48 2.04
C SER A 85 -1.61 -14.49 3.34
N GLY A 86 -1.95 -15.34 4.32
CA GLY A 86 -1.18 -15.46 5.55
C GLY A 86 0.25 -15.99 5.33
N TYR A 87 1.22 -15.40 6.04
CA TYR A 87 2.58 -15.94 6.11
C TYR A 87 2.70 -16.86 7.32
N PHE A 88 2.91 -18.17 7.07
CA PHE A 88 3.13 -19.14 8.14
C PHE A 88 4.03 -20.30 7.72
N ARG A 89 4.91 -20.69 8.64
CA ARG A 89 5.80 -21.86 8.55
C ARG A 89 5.51 -22.81 9.71
N CYS A 90 5.79 -24.10 9.60
CA CYS A 90 5.54 -25.06 10.68
C CYS A 90 6.23 -24.63 11.97
N LYS A 91 5.48 -24.52 13.09
CA LYS A 91 6.06 -24.15 14.41
C LYS A 91 7.10 -25.17 14.91
N GLN A 92 7.04 -26.42 14.42
CA GLN A 92 7.92 -27.50 14.82
C GLN A 92 9.16 -27.62 13.91
N CYS A 93 8.98 -27.86 12.61
CA CYS A 93 10.09 -28.08 11.67
C CYS A 93 10.46 -26.87 10.80
N ASN A 94 9.74 -25.74 10.91
CA ASN A 94 9.96 -24.51 10.12
C ASN A 94 9.78 -24.66 8.59
N ALA A 95 9.19 -25.77 8.15
CA ALA A 95 8.82 -26.01 6.76
C ALA A 95 7.66 -25.12 6.28
N ALA A 96 7.59 -24.89 4.97
CA ALA A 96 6.57 -24.11 4.29
C ALA A 96 5.93 -24.94 3.16
N GLY A 97 4.76 -24.54 2.67
CA GLY A 97 4.06 -25.20 1.54
C GLY A 97 3.51 -26.62 1.80
N CYS A 98 3.78 -27.21 2.95
CA CYS A 98 3.50 -28.63 3.26
C CYS A 98 2.34 -28.80 4.26
N TRP A 99 1.10 -28.53 3.82
CA TRP A 99 -0.07 -28.48 4.70
C TRP A 99 -1.18 -29.44 4.26
N GLU A 100 -1.74 -30.19 5.21
CA GLU A 100 -3.00 -30.91 5.02
C GLU A 100 -4.16 -29.91 5.11
N GLU A 101 -5.07 -29.93 4.14
CA GLU A 101 -6.25 -29.06 4.14
C GLU A 101 -7.31 -29.57 5.13
N PRO A 102 -7.70 -28.78 6.15
CA PRO A 102 -8.83 -29.12 7.01
C PRO A 102 -10.17 -28.90 6.30
N LEU A 103 -11.18 -29.71 6.66
CA LEU A 103 -12.56 -29.59 6.18
C LEU A 103 -13.17 -28.20 6.46
N ASP A 104 -12.76 -27.56 7.55
CA ASP A 104 -13.22 -26.23 7.96
C ASP A 104 -12.99 -25.16 6.89
N ILE A 105 -11.91 -25.28 6.10
CA ILE A 105 -11.64 -24.35 4.98
C ILE A 105 -12.70 -24.53 3.89
N GLN A 106 -13.11 -25.76 3.58
CA GLN A 106 -14.12 -26.02 2.57
C GLN A 106 -15.49 -25.49 3.01
N LEU A 107 -15.86 -25.72 4.27
CA LEU A 107 -17.09 -25.20 4.85
C LEU A 107 -17.12 -23.67 4.85
N LEU A 108 -16.00 -23.02 5.17
CA LEU A 108 -15.88 -21.56 5.14
C LEU A 108 -16.08 -21.00 3.73
N ILE A 109 -15.48 -21.61 2.71
CA ILE A 109 -15.66 -21.19 1.30
C ILE A 109 -17.12 -21.37 0.86
N MET A 110 -17.74 -22.50 1.20
CA MET A 110 -19.16 -22.74 0.90
C MET A 110 -20.06 -21.71 1.57
N ALA A 111 -19.81 -21.37 2.83
CA ALA A 111 -20.56 -20.33 3.54
C ALA A 111 -20.42 -18.96 2.87
N ALA A 112 -19.21 -18.59 2.43
CA ALA A 112 -18.96 -17.34 1.71
C ALA A 112 -19.71 -17.26 0.37
N MET A 113 -19.84 -18.38 -0.36
CA MET A 113 -20.62 -18.43 -1.60
C MET A 113 -22.13 -18.27 -1.36
N LEU A 114 -22.64 -18.82 -0.26
CA LEU A 114 -24.07 -18.84 0.04
C LEU A 114 -24.58 -17.57 0.75
N SER A 115 -23.69 -16.73 1.28
CA SER A 115 -24.06 -15.55 2.07
C SER A 115 -23.24 -14.32 1.67
N PRO A 116 -23.56 -13.67 0.53
CA PRO A 116 -22.80 -12.54 0.00
C PRO A 116 -22.87 -11.27 0.87
N TYR A 117 -23.81 -11.22 1.81
CA TYR A 117 -24.00 -10.08 2.72
C TYR A 117 -23.22 -10.22 4.03
N VAL A 118 -22.58 -11.37 4.27
CA VAL A 118 -21.75 -11.61 5.45
C VAL A 118 -20.29 -11.51 5.03
N SER A 119 -19.51 -10.73 5.78
CA SER A 119 -18.08 -10.62 5.55
C SER A 119 -17.38 -11.89 6.04
N PHE A 120 -16.84 -12.66 5.10
CA PHE A 120 -15.94 -13.78 5.36
C PHE A 120 -14.52 -13.41 4.95
N PRO A 121 -13.48 -14.02 5.57
CA PRO A 121 -12.09 -13.89 5.12
C PRO A 121 -11.84 -14.74 3.85
N VAL A 122 -12.74 -14.65 2.87
CA VAL A 122 -12.71 -15.33 1.58
C VAL A 122 -12.93 -14.31 0.48
N HIS A 123 -12.01 -14.23 -0.48
CA HIS A 123 -12.14 -13.38 -1.66
C HIS A 123 -12.30 -14.25 -2.90
N PHE A 124 -13.16 -13.84 -3.83
CA PHE A 124 -13.32 -14.53 -5.11
C PHE A 124 -12.39 -13.91 -6.16
N GLY A 125 -11.45 -14.70 -6.67
CA GLY A 125 -10.40 -14.26 -7.58
C GLY A 125 -9.07 -14.98 -7.35
N GLU A 126 -8.02 -14.49 -8.00
CA GLU A 126 -6.66 -15.01 -7.87
C GLU A 126 -5.73 -13.91 -7.32
N ASN A 127 -4.91 -14.28 -6.35
CA ASN A 127 -3.77 -13.50 -5.92
C ASN A 127 -2.60 -13.74 -6.87
N MET A 128 -2.00 -12.65 -7.34
CA MET A 128 -0.88 -12.68 -8.26
C MET A 128 0.14 -11.63 -7.85
N LEU A 129 1.42 -11.99 -7.89
CA LEU A 129 2.52 -11.05 -7.69
C LEU A 129 2.70 -10.16 -8.93
N SER A 130 3.44 -9.05 -8.76
CA SER A 130 3.68 -8.09 -9.84
C SER A 130 4.32 -8.67 -11.11
N ASP A 131 4.99 -9.82 -10.99
CA ASP A 131 5.66 -10.54 -12.09
C ASP A 131 4.81 -11.68 -12.68
N GLY A 132 3.57 -11.83 -12.23
CA GLY A 132 2.65 -12.86 -12.70
C GLY A 132 2.67 -14.16 -11.89
N PHE A 133 3.56 -14.31 -10.90
CA PHE A 133 3.61 -15.52 -10.08
C PHE A 133 2.34 -15.67 -9.24
N ARG A 134 1.77 -16.88 -9.22
CA ARG A 134 0.55 -17.22 -8.49
C ARG A 134 0.88 -18.13 -7.31
N PRO A 135 1.13 -17.58 -6.11
CA PRO A 135 1.48 -18.38 -4.92
C PRO A 135 0.26 -19.11 -4.38
N THR A 136 0.43 -20.33 -3.86
CA THR A 136 -0.60 -20.98 -3.04
C THR A 136 -0.57 -20.41 -1.62
N PHE A 137 0.62 -20.27 -1.03
CA PHE A 137 0.82 -19.69 0.30
C PHE A 137 1.69 -18.44 0.24
N GLY A 138 1.55 -17.54 1.22
CA GLY A 138 2.44 -16.38 1.34
C GLY A 138 3.94 -16.74 1.45
N THR A 139 4.25 -17.96 1.91
CA THR A 139 5.63 -18.48 1.95
C THR A 139 6.14 -18.96 0.60
N ASP A 140 5.28 -19.28 -0.36
CA ASP A 140 5.71 -19.58 -1.74
C ASP A 140 6.21 -18.30 -2.42
N SER A 141 5.57 -17.16 -2.14
CA SER A 141 6.04 -15.85 -2.59
C SER A 141 7.43 -15.51 -2.03
N GLU A 142 7.69 -15.86 -0.77
CA GLU A 142 9.01 -15.71 -0.16
C GLU A 142 10.05 -16.56 -0.91
N GLU A 143 9.78 -17.86 -1.12
CA GLU A 143 10.71 -18.75 -1.83
C GLU A 143 10.95 -18.32 -3.29
N HIS A 144 9.91 -17.83 -3.97
CA HIS A 144 10.01 -17.28 -5.32
C HIS A 144 10.97 -16.09 -5.38
N TYR A 145 10.75 -15.06 -4.56
CA TYR A 145 11.65 -13.90 -4.55
C TYR A 145 13.05 -14.23 -4.02
N LEU A 146 13.20 -15.13 -3.04
CA LEU A 146 14.52 -15.57 -2.60
C LEU A 146 15.29 -16.30 -3.70
N THR A 147 14.60 -17.02 -4.59
CA THR A 147 15.20 -17.65 -5.76
C THR A 147 15.67 -16.59 -6.77
N LEU A 148 14.85 -15.58 -7.04
CA LEU A 148 15.23 -14.46 -7.91
C LEU A 148 16.41 -13.65 -7.33
N ILE A 149 16.40 -13.38 -6.02
CA ILE A 149 17.49 -12.70 -5.30
C ILE A 149 18.78 -13.54 -5.34
N ALA A 150 18.69 -14.86 -5.29
CA ALA A 150 19.87 -15.71 -5.43
C ALA A 150 20.51 -15.62 -6.82
N GLN A 151 19.73 -15.30 -7.85
CA GLN A 151 20.20 -15.10 -9.22
C GLN A 151 20.76 -13.68 -9.44
N ASP A 152 20.13 -12.67 -8.83
CA ASP A 152 20.57 -11.27 -8.86
C ASP A 152 20.52 -10.64 -7.46
N ARG A 153 21.62 -10.80 -6.72
CA ARG A 153 21.72 -10.37 -5.31
C ARG A 153 21.70 -8.86 -5.12
N GLN A 154 22.09 -8.11 -6.15
CA GLN A 154 22.22 -6.65 -6.10
C GLN A 154 20.92 -5.94 -6.51
N ASN A 155 19.87 -6.69 -6.85
CA ASN A 155 18.60 -6.14 -7.27
C ASN A 155 17.78 -5.58 -6.10
N ALA A 156 17.89 -4.28 -5.84
CA ALA A 156 17.16 -3.59 -4.76
C ALA A 156 15.63 -3.75 -4.86
N LEU A 157 15.07 -3.82 -6.08
CA LEU A 157 13.63 -3.98 -6.30
C LEU A 157 13.12 -5.34 -5.83
N LEU A 158 13.90 -6.42 -6.00
CA LEU A 158 13.49 -7.74 -5.51
C LEU A 158 13.38 -7.75 -3.98
N TRP A 159 14.27 -7.05 -3.29
CA TRP A 159 14.20 -6.87 -1.84
C TRP A 159 12.99 -6.05 -1.41
N ASN A 160 12.63 -4.99 -2.15
CA ASN A 160 11.38 -4.25 -1.93
C ASN A 160 10.16 -5.17 -2.06
N LYS A 161 10.09 -5.94 -3.16
CA LYS A 161 8.98 -6.86 -3.42
C LYS A 161 8.87 -7.94 -2.35
N LEU A 162 9.99 -8.48 -1.89
CA LEU A 162 10.02 -9.42 -0.76
C LEU A 162 9.53 -8.75 0.54
N GLY A 163 9.91 -7.50 0.80
CA GLY A 163 9.38 -6.71 1.91
C GLY A 163 7.85 -6.57 1.85
N ASN A 164 7.30 -6.33 0.67
CA ASN A 164 5.84 -6.25 0.46
C ASN A 164 5.14 -7.58 0.76
N VAL A 165 5.74 -8.71 0.37
CA VAL A 165 5.24 -10.05 0.73
C VAL A 165 5.18 -10.22 2.24
N TYR A 166 6.23 -9.84 2.96
CA TYR A 166 6.24 -9.93 4.42
C TYR A 166 5.25 -8.98 5.09
N LYS A 167 5.11 -7.75 4.58
CA LYS A 167 4.14 -6.77 5.09
C LYS A 167 2.72 -7.31 4.95
N MET A 168 2.35 -7.83 3.78
CA MET A 168 1.05 -8.46 3.53
C MET A 168 0.84 -9.72 4.39
N GLY A 169 1.91 -10.45 4.66
CA GLY A 169 1.92 -11.61 5.56
C GLY A 169 1.90 -11.27 7.05
N ALA A 170 1.72 -10.00 7.44
CA ALA A 170 1.77 -9.53 8.83
C ALA A 170 3.09 -9.85 9.56
N ARG A 171 4.22 -9.74 8.85
CA ARG A 171 5.59 -9.94 9.37
C ARG A 171 6.40 -8.64 9.24
N PRO A 172 6.05 -7.58 9.99
CA PRO A 172 6.69 -6.27 9.85
C PRO A 172 8.19 -6.31 10.15
N GLU A 173 8.66 -7.24 11.00
CA GLU A 173 10.08 -7.39 11.32
C GLU A 173 10.89 -7.96 10.14
N LEU A 174 10.29 -8.85 9.35
CA LEU A 174 10.92 -9.38 8.14
C LEU A 174 10.82 -8.36 7.00
N ALA A 175 9.69 -7.65 6.91
CA ALA A 175 9.47 -6.58 5.96
C ALA A 175 10.51 -5.47 6.14
N MET A 176 10.70 -4.99 7.38
CA MET A 176 11.70 -3.97 7.71
C MET A 176 13.10 -4.41 7.29
N ALA A 177 13.53 -5.63 7.63
CA ALA A 177 14.85 -6.13 7.25
C ALA A 177 15.04 -6.16 5.71
N ALA A 178 14.01 -6.56 4.97
CA ALA A 178 14.06 -6.59 3.50
C ALA A 178 14.08 -5.17 2.89
N TYR A 179 13.30 -4.23 3.41
CA TYR A 179 13.32 -2.85 2.94
C TYR A 179 14.65 -2.14 3.28
N GLU A 180 15.21 -2.38 4.47
CA GLU A 180 16.52 -1.85 4.85
C GLU A 180 17.62 -2.41 3.94
N LYS A 181 17.56 -3.69 3.58
CA LYS A 181 18.47 -4.28 2.59
C LYS A 181 18.29 -3.66 1.20
N SER A 182 17.05 -3.40 0.80
CA SER A 182 16.72 -2.74 -0.47
C SER A 182 17.40 -1.36 -0.58
N ILE A 183 17.26 -0.50 0.43
CA ILE A 183 17.89 0.84 0.42
C ILE A 183 19.42 0.81 0.62
N ALA A 184 19.95 -0.26 1.20
CA ALA A 184 21.40 -0.45 1.30
C ALA A 184 22.03 -0.80 -0.06
N LEU A 185 21.26 -1.42 -0.96
CA LEU A 185 21.69 -1.75 -2.33
C LEU A 185 21.45 -0.58 -3.29
N ASP A 186 20.30 0.07 -3.18
CA ASP A 186 19.98 1.30 -3.90
C ASP A 186 19.35 2.32 -2.94
N TYR A 187 20.14 3.31 -2.55
CA TYR A 187 19.68 4.36 -1.64
C TYR A 187 18.60 5.28 -2.25
N MET A 188 18.38 5.23 -3.57
CA MET A 188 17.30 5.96 -4.23
C MET A 188 15.99 5.17 -4.30
N GLN A 189 15.91 3.98 -3.70
CA GLN A 189 14.77 3.07 -3.83
C GLN A 189 13.51 3.59 -3.11
N ILE A 190 12.71 4.41 -3.82
CA ILE A 190 11.57 5.19 -3.31
C ILE A 190 10.54 4.32 -2.57
N GLU A 191 10.10 3.22 -3.18
CA GLU A 191 9.07 2.35 -2.61
C GLU A 191 9.49 1.77 -1.24
N SER A 192 10.79 1.52 -1.04
CA SER A 192 11.33 1.02 0.22
C SER A 192 11.41 2.12 1.26
N HIS A 193 11.84 3.34 0.88
CA HIS A 193 11.77 4.51 1.76
C HIS A 193 10.35 4.76 2.28
N LEU A 194 9.34 4.73 1.40
CA LEU A 194 7.95 4.90 1.80
C LEU A 194 7.46 3.79 2.73
N SER A 195 7.82 2.55 2.42
CA SER A 195 7.43 1.40 3.25
C SER A 195 8.07 1.44 4.65
N ILE A 196 9.34 1.84 4.74
CA ILE A 196 10.03 2.06 6.01
C ILE A 196 9.36 3.20 6.79
N ALA A 197 9.08 4.33 6.14
CA ALA A 197 8.42 5.47 6.78
C ALA A 197 7.06 5.10 7.38
N GLN A 198 6.25 4.33 6.65
CA GLN A 198 4.96 3.82 7.14
C GLN A 198 5.11 2.90 8.36
N LEU A 199 6.11 2.01 8.35
CA LEU A 199 6.37 1.16 9.52
C LEU A 199 6.85 1.97 10.73
N LEU A 200 7.63 3.04 10.50
CA LEU A 200 8.10 3.95 11.55
C LEU A 200 6.98 4.83 12.12
N GLN A 201 6.00 5.22 11.30
CA GLN A 201 4.78 5.89 11.79
C GLN A 201 4.03 5.02 12.80
N VAL A 202 3.85 3.72 12.51
CA VAL A 202 3.21 2.78 13.46
C VAL A 202 4.00 2.67 14.77
N LEU A 203 5.31 2.93 14.74
CA LEU A 203 6.16 2.95 15.92
C LEU A 203 6.13 4.28 16.68
N ASP A 204 5.47 5.31 16.15
CA ASP A 204 5.52 6.71 16.60
C ASP A 204 6.95 7.31 16.51
N ASP A 205 7.80 6.82 15.59
CA ASP A 205 9.13 7.38 15.32
C ASP A 205 9.06 8.43 14.19
N ASP A 206 8.34 9.51 14.49
CA ASP A 206 8.01 10.59 13.56
C ASP A 206 9.24 11.19 12.87
N LYS A 207 10.36 11.30 13.59
CA LYS A 207 11.60 11.89 13.07
C LYS A 207 12.18 11.03 11.95
N GLN A 208 12.28 9.73 12.18
CA GLN A 208 12.81 8.79 11.19
C GLN A 208 11.81 8.57 10.05
N ALA A 209 10.50 8.56 10.35
CA ALA A 209 9.47 8.50 9.32
C ALA A 209 9.56 9.69 8.35
N ILE A 210 9.64 10.92 8.86
CA ILE A 210 9.81 12.12 8.03
C ILE A 210 11.11 12.08 7.24
N PHE A 211 12.21 11.63 7.84
CA PHE A 211 13.47 11.45 7.11
C PHE A 211 13.29 10.55 5.88
N HIS A 212 12.66 9.38 6.03
CA HIS A 212 12.45 8.47 4.89
C HIS A 212 11.44 9.02 3.87
N TYR A 213 10.39 9.73 4.30
CA TYR A 213 9.51 10.43 3.36
C TYR A 213 10.25 11.51 2.57
N HIS A 214 11.17 12.25 3.20
CA HIS A 214 12.01 13.24 2.53
C HIS A 214 12.93 12.59 1.49
N GLN A 215 13.57 11.46 1.81
CA GLN A 215 14.37 10.72 0.83
C GLN A 215 13.55 10.33 -0.41
N ALA A 216 12.32 9.83 -0.21
CA ALA A 216 11.41 9.48 -1.31
C ALA A 216 11.08 10.70 -2.19
N MET A 217 10.90 11.89 -1.61
CA MET A 217 10.69 13.14 -2.36
C MET A 217 11.95 13.57 -3.12
N LEU A 218 13.11 13.52 -2.46
CA LEU A 218 14.37 14.05 -2.99
C LEU A 218 14.92 13.25 -4.17
N PHE A 219 14.62 11.94 -4.25
CA PHE A 219 15.13 11.06 -5.30
C PHE A 219 14.16 10.87 -6.48
N ALA A 220 12.95 11.43 -6.41
CA ALA A 220 11.90 11.22 -7.39
C ALA A 220 12.27 11.65 -8.82
N ASP A 221 13.05 12.72 -8.99
CA ASP A 221 13.47 13.23 -10.30
C ASP A 221 14.47 12.31 -11.03
N ARG A 222 15.14 11.42 -10.31
CA ARG A 222 16.18 10.50 -10.83
C ARG A 222 15.79 9.04 -10.74
N TYR A 223 14.68 8.71 -10.12
CA TYR A 223 14.25 7.33 -10.03
C TYR A 223 13.67 6.86 -11.37
N GLU A 224 14.20 5.75 -11.89
CA GLU A 224 13.94 5.27 -13.26
C GLU A 224 13.02 4.04 -13.31
N HIS A 225 12.72 3.42 -12.17
CA HIS A 225 11.94 2.18 -12.12
C HIS A 225 10.43 2.38 -12.18
N LEU A 226 9.96 3.63 -12.08
CA LEU A 226 8.55 3.99 -12.09
C LEU A 226 8.25 5.07 -13.12
N SER A 227 7.04 5.03 -13.66
CA SER A 227 6.53 6.11 -14.50
C SER A 227 6.29 7.39 -13.70
N ASP A 228 6.30 8.55 -14.36
CA ASP A 228 6.02 9.84 -13.71
C ASP A 228 4.65 9.88 -13.03
N PHE A 229 3.67 9.16 -13.60
CA PHE A 229 2.36 9.01 -12.99
C PHE A 229 2.48 8.33 -11.62
N GLN A 230 3.15 7.17 -11.56
CA GLN A 230 3.35 6.42 -10.32
C GLN A 230 4.21 7.22 -9.33
N LEU A 231 5.28 7.85 -9.81
CA LEU A 231 6.12 8.72 -8.99
C LEU A 231 5.32 9.87 -8.37
N ARG A 232 4.46 10.54 -9.14
CA ARG A 232 3.62 11.61 -8.61
C ARG A 232 2.68 11.11 -7.53
N GLU A 233 2.03 9.95 -7.70
CA GLU A 233 1.18 9.36 -6.66
C GLU A 233 1.96 9.09 -5.38
N LEU A 234 3.14 8.47 -5.51
CA LEU A 234 3.98 8.09 -4.38
C LEU A 234 4.54 9.32 -3.65
N VAL A 235 5.03 10.32 -4.36
CA VAL A 235 5.53 11.57 -3.78
C VAL A 235 4.40 12.37 -3.14
N ALA A 236 3.22 12.44 -3.78
CA ALA A 236 2.04 13.06 -3.17
C ALA A 236 1.66 12.36 -1.86
N SER A 237 1.73 11.03 -1.83
CA SER A 237 1.49 10.23 -0.61
C SER A 237 2.54 10.52 0.45
N ALA A 238 3.81 10.65 0.08
CA ALA A 238 4.89 11.01 0.99
C ALA A 238 4.65 12.39 1.64
N ILE A 239 4.24 13.38 0.84
CA ILE A 239 3.98 14.74 1.30
C ILE A 239 2.76 14.77 2.23
N ALA A 240 1.67 14.10 1.83
CA ALA A 240 0.46 14.01 2.65
C ALA A 240 0.75 13.39 4.02
N ASN A 241 1.47 12.26 4.05
CA ASN A 241 1.84 11.58 5.28
C ASN A 241 2.82 12.41 6.14
N SER A 242 3.79 13.10 5.53
CA SER A 242 4.71 13.99 6.26
C SER A 242 3.98 15.19 6.88
N LEU A 243 2.96 15.70 6.19
CA LEU A 243 2.09 16.77 6.69
C LEU A 243 1.25 16.30 7.89
N ILE A 244 0.63 15.12 7.78
CA ILE A 244 -0.14 14.51 8.88
C ILE A 244 0.76 14.35 10.11
N ILE A 245 1.95 13.73 9.95
CA ILE A 245 2.91 13.59 11.07
C ILE A 245 3.23 14.95 11.67
N THR A 246 3.51 15.98 10.85
CA THR A 246 3.88 17.29 11.38
C THR A 246 2.75 17.93 12.21
N TYR A 247 1.50 17.71 11.84
CA TYR A 247 0.35 18.21 12.59
C TYR A 247 0.09 17.44 13.88
N GLU A 248 0.29 16.13 13.86
CA GLU A 248 -0.01 15.24 14.99
C GLU A 248 1.16 15.12 15.98
N SER A 249 2.38 15.32 15.51
CA SER A 249 3.59 15.16 16.30
C SER A 249 3.73 16.26 17.36
N LYS A 250 4.30 15.87 18.49
CA LYS A 250 4.72 16.81 19.55
C LYS A 250 5.96 17.61 19.15
N TYR A 251 6.67 17.16 18.12
CA TYR A 251 7.87 17.81 17.61
C TYR A 251 7.51 18.79 16.50
N LYS A 252 8.21 19.93 16.48
CA LYS A 252 8.13 20.87 15.35
C LYS A 252 8.96 20.34 14.19
N LEU A 253 8.38 19.43 13.40
CA LEU A 253 9.00 18.83 12.23
C LEU A 253 8.62 19.63 10.97
N ASN A 254 9.39 19.46 9.89
CA ASN A 254 9.10 20.08 8.60
C ASN A 254 8.50 19.02 7.67
N PRO A 255 7.30 19.24 7.09
CA PRO A 255 6.67 18.25 6.22
C PRO A 255 7.40 18.11 4.88
N LEU A 256 8.23 19.09 4.50
CA LEU A 256 9.01 19.08 3.27
C LEU A 256 10.51 19.16 3.56
N PRO A 257 11.37 18.60 2.68
CA PRO A 257 12.81 18.80 2.73
C PRO A 257 13.16 20.28 2.67
N SER A 258 14.23 20.68 3.35
CA SER A 258 14.77 22.04 3.27
C SER A 258 15.52 22.28 1.95
N ALA A 259 15.80 23.55 1.64
CA ALA A 259 16.64 23.89 0.49
C ALA A 259 18.06 23.30 0.59
N GLU A 260 18.58 23.15 1.81
CA GLU A 260 19.86 22.50 2.07
C GLU A 260 19.78 21.00 1.75
N ASP A 261 18.72 20.32 2.17
CA ASP A 261 18.49 18.90 1.86
C ASP A 261 18.37 18.66 0.35
N ILE A 262 17.64 19.52 -0.36
CA ILE A 262 17.50 19.48 -1.84
C ILE A 262 18.88 19.58 -2.50
N THR A 263 19.68 20.55 -2.07
CA THR A 263 21.03 20.79 -2.60
C THR A 263 21.97 19.63 -2.28
N ALA A 264 21.96 19.15 -1.04
CA ALA A 264 22.83 18.06 -0.58
C ALA A 264 22.49 16.72 -1.28
N ALA A 265 21.21 16.45 -1.53
CA ALA A 265 20.77 15.29 -2.28
C ALA A 265 20.96 15.45 -3.80
N GLY A 266 21.42 16.61 -4.29
CA GLY A 266 21.53 16.95 -5.70
C GLY A 266 20.18 16.91 -6.45
N SER A 267 19.06 17.01 -5.73
CA SER A 267 17.71 16.94 -6.29
C SER A 267 17.42 18.17 -7.16
N LYS A 268 16.77 17.97 -8.31
CA LYS A 268 16.28 19.07 -9.16
C LYS A 268 14.97 19.68 -8.67
N ALA A 269 14.50 19.29 -7.48
CA ALA A 269 13.26 19.77 -6.90
C ALA A 269 13.25 21.31 -6.84
N ASN A 270 12.17 21.91 -7.32
CA ASN A 270 12.05 23.35 -7.38
C ASN A 270 10.79 23.84 -6.68
N LEU A 271 10.89 23.94 -5.35
CA LEU A 271 9.81 24.46 -4.50
C LEU A 271 9.56 25.97 -4.71
N THR A 272 10.48 26.68 -5.36
CA THR A 272 10.41 28.14 -5.58
C THR A 272 9.96 28.55 -6.98
N ALA A 273 10.13 27.70 -7.99
CA ALA A 273 9.85 28.06 -9.38
C ALA A 273 8.45 27.63 -9.82
N THR A 274 7.63 28.65 -10.05
CA THR A 274 6.69 28.77 -11.17
C THR A 274 5.74 27.59 -11.41
N ASN A 275 4.63 27.59 -10.64
CA ASN A 275 3.26 27.14 -10.98
C ASN A 275 2.51 26.58 -9.78
N LEU A 276 3.14 26.47 -8.60
CA LEU A 276 2.42 26.22 -7.36
C LEU A 276 1.42 27.37 -7.15
N PRO A 277 0.11 27.09 -7.03
CA PRO A 277 -0.89 28.08 -6.72
C PRO A 277 -0.47 28.88 -5.49
N ARG A 278 -0.72 30.19 -5.50
CA ARG A 278 -0.45 31.08 -4.36
C ARG A 278 -1.14 30.60 -3.07
N TYR A 279 -2.17 29.77 -3.21
CA TYR A 279 -2.84 29.03 -2.15
C TYR A 279 -3.14 27.61 -2.61
N LEU A 280 -2.63 26.61 -1.89
CA LEU A 280 -2.96 25.21 -2.10
C LEU A 280 -4.01 24.79 -1.06
N THR A 281 -5.18 24.34 -1.51
CA THR A 281 -6.14 23.67 -0.64
C THR A 281 -5.74 22.21 -0.55
N LEU A 282 -5.01 21.85 0.50
CA LEU A 282 -4.56 20.47 0.74
C LEU A 282 -5.62 19.74 1.56
N SER A 283 -5.94 18.51 1.14
CA SER A 283 -6.86 17.63 1.86
C SER A 283 -6.22 16.26 1.99
N SER A 284 -6.06 15.77 3.22
CA SER A 284 -5.59 14.40 3.49
C SER A 284 -6.50 13.33 2.90
N GLU A 285 -7.76 13.65 2.62
CA GLU A 285 -8.75 12.75 2.01
C GLU A 285 -8.65 12.70 0.47
N ASP A 286 -8.02 13.70 -0.15
CA ASP A 286 -7.88 13.80 -1.60
C ASP A 286 -6.40 14.03 -1.98
N LEU A 287 -5.75 12.93 -2.33
CA LEU A 287 -4.34 12.91 -2.71
C LEU A 287 -4.03 13.82 -3.91
N THR A 288 -5.01 14.06 -4.79
CA THR A 288 -4.83 14.90 -5.98
C THR A 288 -4.56 16.36 -5.64
N THR A 289 -4.92 16.79 -4.43
CA THR A 289 -4.62 18.13 -3.92
C THR A 289 -3.11 18.36 -3.72
N PHE A 290 -2.34 17.29 -3.50
CA PHE A 290 -0.89 17.33 -3.32
C PHE A 290 -0.11 17.23 -4.63
N TYR A 291 -0.75 16.88 -5.76
CA TYR A 291 -0.06 16.69 -7.04
C TYR A 291 0.78 17.89 -7.48
N PRO A 292 0.34 19.15 -7.34
CA PRO A 292 1.19 20.29 -7.70
C PRO A 292 2.51 20.32 -6.93
N LEU A 293 2.49 19.97 -5.63
CA LEU A 293 3.70 19.87 -4.82
C LEU A 293 4.55 18.67 -5.23
N ALA A 294 3.92 17.52 -5.48
CA ALA A 294 4.64 16.33 -5.93
C ALA A 294 5.35 16.58 -7.25
N GLU A 295 4.70 17.25 -8.21
CA GLU A 295 5.27 17.62 -9.51
C GLU A 295 6.49 18.55 -9.38
N ALA A 296 6.59 19.34 -8.31
CA ALA A 296 7.77 20.17 -8.04
C ALA A 296 9.03 19.37 -7.68
N PHE A 297 8.86 18.11 -7.25
CA PHE A 297 9.97 17.16 -7.03
C PHE A 297 10.27 16.29 -8.25
N LEU A 298 9.47 16.39 -9.31
CA LEU A 298 9.69 15.67 -10.57
C LEU A 298 10.42 16.56 -11.57
N SER A 299 11.15 15.96 -12.51
CA SER A 299 11.92 16.71 -13.51
C SER A 299 11.01 17.42 -14.53
N PRO A 300 11.27 18.70 -14.88
CA PRO A 300 10.49 19.44 -15.88
C PRO A 300 10.65 18.91 -17.32
N GLU A 301 11.65 18.06 -17.57
CA GLU A 301 11.95 17.48 -18.90
C GLU A 301 11.17 16.19 -19.17
N ARG A 302 10.54 15.59 -18.16
CA ARG A 302 9.69 14.41 -18.36
C ARG A 302 8.25 14.87 -18.63
N PRO A 303 7.58 14.37 -19.67
CA PRO A 303 6.25 14.84 -20.04
C PRO A 303 5.27 14.47 -18.93
N THR A 304 4.92 15.45 -18.09
CA THR A 304 3.84 15.30 -17.14
C THR A 304 2.57 14.91 -17.92
N PRO A 305 1.86 13.84 -17.52
CA PRO A 305 0.56 13.57 -18.10
C PRO A 305 -0.28 14.80 -17.83
N LYS A 306 -0.62 15.53 -18.91
CA LYS A 306 -1.43 16.75 -18.84
C LYS A 306 -2.55 16.47 -17.86
N ARG A 307 -2.54 17.14 -16.71
CA ARG A 307 -3.63 17.09 -15.74
C ARG A 307 -4.89 17.26 -16.57
N LYS A 308 -5.74 16.21 -16.67
CA LYS A 308 -7.09 16.41 -17.18
C LYS A 308 -7.71 17.34 -16.16
N VAL A 309 -7.61 18.64 -16.40
CA VAL A 309 -8.35 19.64 -15.65
C VAL A 309 -9.78 19.16 -15.79
N GLU A 310 -10.34 18.66 -14.68
CA GLU A 310 -11.72 18.24 -14.68
C GLU A 310 -12.53 19.41 -15.19
N THR A 311 -13.25 19.18 -16.27
CA THR A 311 -14.12 20.19 -16.83
C THR A 311 -15.13 20.60 -15.76
N LYS A 312 -15.63 21.83 -15.83
CA LYS A 312 -16.70 22.30 -14.94
C LYS A 312 -17.88 21.31 -14.86
N ALA A 313 -18.13 20.57 -15.95
CA ALA A 313 -19.13 19.51 -16.00
C ALA A 313 -18.74 18.27 -15.16
N GLN A 314 -17.50 17.81 -15.24
CA GLN A 314 -16.99 16.66 -14.48
C GLN A 314 -16.98 16.93 -12.96
N ARG A 315 -16.66 18.16 -12.54
CA ARG A 315 -16.76 18.55 -11.12
C ARG A 315 -18.19 18.49 -10.58
N VAL A 316 -19.16 18.91 -11.40
CA VAL A 316 -20.59 18.82 -11.04
C VAL A 316 -21.04 17.36 -10.98
N GLU A 317 -20.65 16.52 -11.94
CA GLU A 317 -20.95 15.09 -11.92
C GLU A 317 -20.34 14.38 -10.71
N ALA A 318 -19.07 14.66 -10.38
CA ALA A 318 -18.39 14.09 -9.22
C ALA A 318 -19.06 14.48 -7.90
N PHE A 319 -19.53 15.73 -7.77
CA PHE A 319 -20.31 16.15 -6.60
C PHE A 319 -21.62 15.38 -6.48
N ILE A 320 -22.35 15.22 -7.60
CA ILE A 320 -23.65 14.55 -7.64
C ILE A 320 -23.53 13.07 -7.27
N VAL A 321 -22.56 12.34 -7.86
CA VAL A 321 -22.38 10.90 -7.64
C VAL A 321 -22.01 10.56 -6.19
N LYS A 322 -21.43 11.51 -5.45
CA LYS A 322 -21.06 11.34 -4.03
C LYS A 322 -22.22 11.60 -3.05
N GLN A 323 -23.37 12.09 -3.51
CA GLN A 323 -24.49 12.39 -2.62
C GLN A 323 -25.22 11.11 -2.19
N THR A 324 -25.39 10.92 -0.90
CA THR A 324 -26.21 9.83 -0.33
C THR A 324 -27.59 10.31 0.12
N GLU A 325 -27.81 11.62 0.17
CA GLU A 325 -29.06 12.26 0.55
C GLU A 325 -29.66 13.09 -0.59
N PRO A 326 -30.98 13.36 -0.58
CA PRO A 326 -31.60 14.22 -1.57
C PRO A 326 -31.01 15.63 -1.57
N PHE A 327 -30.49 16.07 -2.72
CA PHE A 327 -29.82 17.36 -2.88
C PHE A 327 -30.61 18.28 -3.81
N THR A 328 -30.34 19.58 -3.70
CA THR A 328 -30.97 20.60 -4.54
C THR A 328 -29.96 21.24 -5.48
N LYS A 329 -30.46 21.96 -6.48
CA LYS A 329 -29.63 22.79 -7.35
C LYS A 329 -28.77 23.80 -6.56
N ALA A 330 -29.28 24.34 -5.46
CA ALA A 330 -28.54 25.27 -4.62
C ALA A 330 -27.30 24.63 -3.99
N HIS A 331 -27.38 23.35 -3.59
CA HIS A 331 -26.22 22.61 -3.06
C HIS A 331 -25.12 22.47 -4.11
N ILE A 332 -25.48 22.20 -5.37
CA ILE A 332 -24.51 22.13 -6.48
C ILE A 332 -23.85 23.50 -6.71
N GLN A 333 -24.63 24.58 -6.70
CA GLN A 333 -24.10 25.94 -6.90
C GLN A 333 -23.18 26.37 -5.76
N GLN A 334 -23.47 25.94 -4.52
CA GLN A 334 -22.61 26.20 -3.37
C GLN A 334 -21.30 25.41 -3.45
N ALA A 335 -21.35 24.15 -3.89
CA ALA A 335 -20.15 23.31 -4.06
C ALA A 335 -19.32 23.70 -5.29
N CYS A 336 -19.94 24.26 -6.32
CA CYS A 336 -19.33 24.64 -7.59
C CYS A 336 -19.71 26.09 -7.98
N PRO A 337 -19.28 27.12 -7.22
CA PRO A 337 -19.72 28.51 -7.41
C PRO A 337 -19.23 29.14 -8.73
N ASP A 338 -18.19 28.57 -9.33
CA ASP A 338 -17.60 29.02 -10.59
C ASP A 338 -18.28 28.41 -11.84
N VAL A 339 -19.29 27.55 -11.66
CA VAL A 339 -19.97 26.83 -12.74
C VAL A 339 -21.30 27.49 -13.09
N SER A 340 -21.52 27.75 -14.37
CA SER A 340 -22.76 28.40 -14.83
C SER A 340 -23.98 27.49 -14.65
N LEU A 341 -25.13 28.10 -14.36
CA LEU A 341 -26.42 27.42 -14.25
C LEU A 341 -26.76 26.57 -15.48
N ALA A 342 -26.42 27.06 -16.68
CA ALA A 342 -26.63 26.33 -17.92
C ALA A 342 -25.83 25.01 -17.95
N THR A 343 -24.59 25.03 -17.46
CA THR A 343 -23.73 23.83 -17.37
C THR A 343 -24.26 22.84 -16.34
N ILE A 344 -24.69 23.31 -15.16
CA ILE A 344 -25.30 22.48 -14.12
C ILE A 344 -26.56 21.78 -14.66
N ASN A 345 -27.44 22.54 -15.32
CA ASN A 345 -28.67 21.98 -15.91
C ASN A 345 -28.36 20.91 -16.96
N LYS A 346 -27.34 21.14 -17.79
CA LYS A 346 -26.92 20.19 -18.82
C LYS A 346 -26.43 18.88 -18.20
N VAL A 347 -25.56 18.94 -17.20
CA VAL A 347 -25.03 17.74 -16.52
C VAL A 347 -26.14 16.95 -15.84
N VAL A 348 -27.04 17.63 -15.11
CA VAL A 348 -28.18 16.98 -14.47
C VAL A 348 -29.11 16.31 -15.49
N ALA A 349 -29.36 16.96 -16.64
CA ALA A 349 -30.17 16.38 -17.70
C ALA A 349 -29.53 15.13 -18.32
N GLU A 350 -28.22 15.15 -18.57
CA GLU A 350 -27.46 14.00 -19.06
C GLU A 350 -27.46 12.83 -18.05
N LEU A 351 -27.24 13.11 -16.77
CA LEU A 351 -27.27 12.09 -15.71
C LEU A 351 -28.66 11.47 -15.53
N ARG A 352 -29.71 12.27 -15.65
CA ARG A 352 -31.10 11.79 -15.65
C ARG A 352 -31.39 10.91 -16.86
N LYS A 353 -30.95 11.33 -18.06
CA LYS A 353 -31.10 10.54 -19.28
C LYS A 353 -30.33 9.21 -19.20
N ALA A 354 -29.21 9.20 -18.50
CA ALA A 354 -28.42 8.00 -18.21
C ALA A 354 -28.97 7.14 -17.06
N GLY A 355 -30.06 7.56 -16.41
CA GLY A 355 -30.69 6.81 -15.31
C GLY A 355 -29.89 6.79 -14.00
N LYS A 356 -28.92 7.69 -13.82
CA LYS A 356 -28.06 7.77 -12.63
C LYS A 356 -28.65 8.59 -11.48
N ILE A 357 -29.66 9.41 -11.78
CA ILE A 357 -30.35 10.25 -10.79
C ILE A 357 -31.85 10.27 -11.11
N ASP A 358 -32.67 10.35 -10.06
CA ASP A 358 -34.10 10.62 -10.15
C ASP A 358 -34.48 11.81 -9.26
N PHE A 359 -35.73 12.24 -9.33
CA PHE A 359 -36.17 13.48 -8.68
C PHE A 359 -37.55 13.36 -8.05
N THR A 360 -37.75 14.12 -6.98
CA THR A 360 -39.07 14.33 -6.37
C THR A 360 -39.42 15.82 -6.36
N GLY A 361 -40.71 16.11 -6.53
CA GLY A 361 -41.26 17.47 -6.51
C GLY A 361 -41.32 18.18 -7.86
N HIS A 362 -41.81 19.43 -7.84
CA HIS A 362 -42.00 20.28 -9.03
C HIS A 362 -41.49 21.71 -8.79
N GLY A 363 -41.07 22.38 -9.87
CA GLY A 363 -40.67 23.79 -9.84
C GLY A 363 -39.36 24.05 -9.07
N THR A 364 -39.38 25.05 -8.19
CA THR A 364 -38.21 25.46 -7.39
C THR A 364 -37.90 24.52 -6.21
N ALA A 365 -38.83 23.61 -5.88
CA ALA A 365 -38.72 22.67 -4.76
C ALA A 365 -38.20 21.27 -5.18
N VAL A 366 -37.68 21.13 -6.42
CA VAL A 366 -37.17 19.86 -6.93
C VAL A 366 -35.96 19.40 -6.12
N ARG A 367 -36.01 18.14 -5.66
CA ARG A 367 -34.91 17.44 -5.00
C ARG A 367 -34.48 16.27 -5.86
N TRP A 368 -33.18 16.10 -6.01
CA TRP A 368 -32.54 15.02 -6.76
C TRP A 368 -31.93 14.01 -5.80
N PHE A 369 -31.91 12.75 -6.20
CA PHE A 369 -31.21 11.69 -5.49
C PHE A 369 -30.56 10.76 -6.50
N THR A 370 -29.40 10.22 -6.15
CA THR A 370 -28.67 9.23 -6.98
C THR A 370 -29.32 7.86 -6.87
N ILE A 371 -29.34 7.12 -7.98
CA ILE A 371 -29.87 5.76 -8.08
C ILE A 371 -28.72 4.75 -8.12
#